data_AF-A0A7S2UPJ1-F1
#
_entry.id   AF-A0A7S2UPJ1-F1
#
_cell.length_a   1.000
_cell.length_b   1.000
_cell.length_c   1.000
_cell.angle_alpha   90.00
_cell.angle_beta   90.00
_cell.angle_gamma   90.00
#
_symmetry.space_group_name_H-M   'P 1'
#
loop_
_entity.id
_entity.type
_entity.pdbx_description
1 polymer ?
#
loop_
_entity_poly.entity_id
_entity_poly.type
_entity_poly.pdbx_seq_one_letter_code
_entity_poly.pdbx_strand_id
1 'polypeptide(L)'
;LALAGKMEECIKTGDSFAGADSSQDYVKQTYEARTERGLKIILARKIPCSCLDDMKATAKATPRGRRCEFCKKEGVHLMKCSQCKVADYCSKTCQKSAWKSHKVMCTADLKEKMFKKK
;
A
#
# COMPACT_ATOMS: atom_id res chain seq x y z
N LEU A 1 9.11 -10.42 -31.28
CA LEU A 1 8.59 -9.24 -32.00
C LEU A 1 7.15 -8.87 -31.59
N ALA A 2 6.25 -9.81 -31.32
CA ALA A 2 4.87 -9.52 -30.90
C ALA A 2 4.69 -8.92 -29.49
N LEU A 3 5.71 -8.98 -28.62
CA LEU A 3 5.68 -8.39 -27.27
C LEU A 3 5.93 -6.87 -27.27
N ALA A 4 6.68 -6.36 -28.25
CA ALA A 4 6.97 -4.93 -28.35
C ALA A 4 5.75 -4.13 -28.84
N GLY A 5 5.02 -4.65 -29.84
CA GLY A 5 3.84 -3.97 -30.39
C GLY A 5 2.69 -3.79 -29.40
N LYS A 6 2.48 -4.77 -28.51
CA LYS A 6 1.43 -4.68 -27.46
C LYS A 6 1.72 -3.61 -26.42
N MET A 7 2.99 -3.29 -26.18
CA MET A 7 3.41 -2.26 -25.24
C MET A 7 3.18 -0.85 -25.82
N GLU A 8 3.38 -0.67 -27.13
CA GLU A 8 3.15 0.61 -27.81
C GLU A 8 1.66 0.99 -27.95
N GLU A 9 0.76 0.02 -28.07
CA GLU A 9 -0.69 0.28 -28.09
C GLU A 9 -1.24 0.72 -26.72
N CYS A 10 -0.73 0.16 -25.62
CA CYS A 10 -1.16 0.52 -24.26
C CYS A 10 -0.78 1.96 -23.86
N ILE A 11 0.24 2.55 -24.50
CA ILE A 11 0.67 3.94 -24.25
C ILE A 11 -0.27 4.95 -24.93
N LYS A 12 -0.92 4.55 -26.03
CA LYS A 12 -1.70 5.45 -26.90
C LYS A 12 -3.15 5.64 -26.46
N THR A 13 -3.72 4.74 -25.67
CA THR A 13 -5.14 4.83 -25.27
C THR A 13 -5.42 5.86 -24.19
N GLY A 14 -4.40 6.49 -23.60
CA GLY A 14 -4.56 7.76 -22.87
C GLY A 14 -5.67 7.75 -21.82
N ASP A 15 -5.97 6.61 -21.20
CA ASP A 15 -6.83 6.58 -20.02
C ASP A 15 -6.13 7.44 -18.98
N SER A 16 -6.74 8.60 -18.71
CA SER A 16 -6.21 9.60 -17.80
C SER A 16 -5.77 8.88 -16.52
N PHE A 17 -4.54 9.13 -16.08
CA PHE A 17 -4.04 8.60 -14.82
C PHE A 17 -4.85 9.20 -13.66
N ALA A 18 -6.04 8.67 -13.41
CA ALA A 18 -6.88 9.04 -12.29
C ALA A 18 -6.29 8.37 -11.05
N GLY A 19 -5.30 9.00 -10.43
CA GLY A 19 -4.87 8.59 -9.09
C GLY A 19 -3.45 8.94 -8.69
N ALA A 20 -3.17 10.23 -8.58
CA ALA A 20 -2.45 10.86 -7.46
C ALA A 20 -2.10 12.30 -7.85
N ASP A 21 -3.02 13.26 -7.75
CA ASP A 21 -2.68 14.68 -7.93
C ASP A 21 -2.06 15.29 -6.65
N SER A 22 -2.28 14.63 -5.51
CA SER A 22 -1.94 15.18 -4.19
C SER A 22 -0.89 14.34 -3.45
N SER A 23 -0.09 15.03 -2.64
CA SER A 23 0.86 14.41 -1.70
C SER A 23 0.18 13.42 -0.74
N GLN A 24 -1.12 13.61 -0.44
CA GLN A 24 -1.89 12.69 0.42
C GLN A 24 -2.20 11.38 -0.29
N ASP A 25 -2.54 11.41 -1.59
CA ASP A 25 -2.78 10.21 -2.37
C ASP A 25 -1.51 9.38 -2.53
N TYR A 26 -0.36 10.04 -2.71
CA TYR A 26 0.94 9.38 -2.73
C TYR A 26 1.23 8.64 -1.41
N VAL A 27 1.00 9.29 -0.27
CA VAL A 27 1.19 8.68 1.06
C VAL A 27 0.26 7.48 1.25
N LYS A 28 -1.00 7.59 0.85
CA LYS A 28 -1.97 6.49 0.93
C LYS A 28 -1.57 5.32 0.03
N GLN A 29 -1.17 5.60 -1.21
CA GLN A 29 -0.74 4.58 -2.18
C GLN A 29 0.49 3.84 -1.67
N THR A 30 1.51 4.56 -1.20
CA THR A 30 2.74 3.94 -0.67
C THR A 30 2.50 3.13 0.60
N TYR A 31 1.54 3.51 1.44
CA TYR A 31 1.14 2.71 2.60
C TYR A 31 0.39 1.43 2.19
N GLU A 32 -0.58 1.53 1.28
CA GLU A 32 -1.31 0.36 0.75
C GLU A 32 -0.35 -0.63 0.07
N ALA A 33 0.63 -0.13 -0.68
CA ALA A 33 1.65 -0.92 -1.39
C ALA A 33 2.51 -1.82 -0.49
N ARG A 34 2.52 -1.59 0.83
CA ARG A 34 3.34 -2.39 1.75
C ARG A 34 2.84 -3.81 1.90
N THR A 35 1.57 -4.07 1.55
CA THR A 35 0.95 -5.40 1.63
C THR A 35 0.95 -6.09 0.29
N GLU A 36 0.95 -7.43 0.29
CA GLU A 36 0.88 -8.20 -0.96
C GLU A 36 -0.37 -7.82 -1.78
N ARG A 37 -1.52 -7.70 -1.10
CA ARG A 37 -2.76 -7.22 -1.70
C ARG A 37 -2.59 -5.85 -2.34
N GLY A 38 -2.08 -4.88 -1.59
CA GLY A 38 -2.00 -3.51 -2.06
C GLY A 38 -0.99 -3.34 -3.19
N LEU A 39 0.13 -4.05 -3.15
CA LEU A 39 1.09 -4.09 -4.25
C LEU A 39 0.45 -4.64 -5.53
N LYS A 40 -0.27 -5.77 -5.46
CA LYS A 40 -1.00 -6.35 -6.60
C LYS A 40 -2.01 -5.37 -7.19
N ILE A 41 -2.79 -4.71 -6.33
CA ILE A 41 -3.77 -3.69 -6.77
C ILE A 41 -3.09 -2.50 -7.44
N ILE A 42 -1.98 -2.00 -6.89
CA ILE A 42 -1.26 -0.85 -7.44
C ILE A 42 -0.58 -1.21 -8.75
N LEU A 43 0.03 -2.39 -8.85
CA LEU A 43 0.66 -2.88 -10.06
C LEU A 43 -0.36 -2.97 -11.20
N ALA A 44 -1.52 -3.60 -10.96
CA ALA A 44 -2.60 -3.73 -11.93
C ALA A 44 -3.34 -2.41 -12.25
N ARG A 45 -3.05 -1.32 -11.52
CA ARG A 45 -3.50 0.04 -11.88
C ARG A 45 -2.45 0.77 -12.72
N LYS A 46 -1.17 0.63 -12.36
CA LYS A 46 -0.05 1.31 -13.03
C LYS A 46 0.31 0.67 -14.37
N ILE A 47 0.04 -0.63 -14.54
CA ILE A 47 0.25 -1.37 -15.77
C ILE A 47 -1.13 -1.81 -16.27
N PRO A 48 -1.78 -1.05 -17.15
CA PRO A 48 -3.09 -1.38 -17.70
C PRO A 48 -2.95 -2.48 -18.75
N CYS A 49 -2.73 -3.71 -18.29
CA CYS A 49 -2.63 -4.89 -19.13
C CYS A 49 -3.67 -5.91 -18.68
N SER A 50 -4.44 -6.45 -19.63
CA SER A 50 -5.46 -7.47 -19.34
C SER A 50 -4.87 -8.74 -18.69
N CYS A 51 -3.58 -9.01 -18.91
CA CYS A 51 -2.87 -10.09 -18.20
C CYS A 51 -2.85 -9.93 -16.67
N LEU A 52 -3.18 -8.74 -16.13
CA LEU A 52 -3.23 -8.47 -14.69
C LEU A 52 -4.66 -8.45 -14.12
N ASP A 53 -5.69 -8.69 -14.94
CA ASP A 53 -7.09 -8.60 -14.51
C ASP A 53 -7.43 -9.65 -13.45
N ASP A 54 -7.02 -10.91 -13.65
CA ASP A 54 -7.25 -11.98 -12.68
C ASP A 54 -6.50 -11.74 -11.37
N MET A 55 -5.25 -11.25 -11.46
CA MET A 55 -4.47 -10.86 -10.29
C MET A 55 -5.16 -9.73 -9.52
N LYS A 56 -5.74 -8.75 -10.21
CA LYS A 56 -6.50 -7.66 -9.60
C LYS A 56 -7.80 -8.15 -8.99
N ALA A 57 -8.52 -9.06 -9.65
CA ALA A 57 -9.78 -9.63 -9.16
C ALA A 57 -9.55 -10.46 -7.88
N THR A 58 -8.59 -11.39 -7.92
CA THR A 58 -8.18 -12.18 -6.75
C THR A 58 -7.70 -11.29 -5.61
N ALA A 59 -6.85 -10.29 -5.91
CA ALA A 59 -6.39 -9.33 -4.92
C ALA A 59 -7.53 -8.45 -4.39
N LYS A 60 -8.62 -8.20 -5.11
CA LYS A 60 -9.80 -7.49 -4.57
C LYS A 60 -10.62 -8.38 -3.64
N ALA A 61 -10.73 -9.67 -3.94
CA ALA A 61 -11.52 -10.65 -3.21
C ALA A 61 -10.97 -11.02 -1.82
N THR A 62 -9.69 -10.76 -1.54
CA THR A 62 -9.12 -10.95 -0.20
C THR A 62 -9.62 -9.89 0.81
N PRO A 63 -9.37 -10.01 2.11
CA PRO A 63 -9.55 -8.89 3.05
C PRO A 63 -8.42 -7.86 2.91
N ARG A 64 -8.68 -6.60 3.28
CA ARG A 64 -7.60 -5.60 3.41
C ARG A 64 -6.68 -6.02 4.56
N GLY A 65 -5.47 -6.43 4.21
CA GLY A 65 -4.44 -6.84 5.18
C GLY A 65 -3.74 -5.65 5.84
N ARG A 66 -3.19 -5.90 7.02
CA ARG A 66 -2.14 -5.09 7.66
C ARG A 66 -0.91 -5.98 7.80
N ARG A 67 0.26 -5.37 7.99
CA ARG A 67 1.51 -6.09 8.24
C ARG A 67 2.28 -5.51 9.41
N CYS A 68 3.11 -6.33 10.03
CA CYS A 68 4.02 -5.83 11.05
C CYS A 68 5.08 -4.91 10.42
N GLU A 69 5.28 -3.72 10.99
CA GLU A 69 6.28 -2.75 10.49
C GLU A 69 7.72 -3.21 10.73
N PHE A 70 7.95 -4.13 11.67
CA PHE A 70 9.27 -4.72 11.90
C PHE A 70 9.48 -5.99 11.08
N CYS A 71 8.79 -7.08 11.44
CA CYS A 71 9.03 -8.41 10.87
C CYS A 71 8.26 -8.69 9.58
N LYS A 72 7.47 -7.72 9.09
CA LYS A 72 6.81 -7.76 7.78
C LYS A 72 5.75 -8.86 7.61
N LYS A 73 5.45 -9.67 8.63
CA LYS A 73 4.38 -10.67 8.62
C LYS A 73 3.00 -10.05 8.42
N GLU A 74 2.20 -10.69 7.58
CA GLU A 74 0.79 -10.40 7.30
C GLU A 74 -0.09 -11.52 7.86
N GLY A 75 -1.40 -11.28 7.95
CA GLY A 75 -2.36 -12.31 8.40
C GLY A 75 -2.26 -12.72 9.88
N VAL A 76 -1.39 -12.06 10.66
CA VAL A 76 -1.24 -12.29 12.09
C VAL A 76 -2.04 -11.27 12.90
N HIS A 77 -2.25 -11.55 14.18
CA HIS A 77 -2.78 -10.54 15.10
C HIS A 77 -1.79 -9.36 15.18
N LEU A 78 -2.31 -8.15 14.95
CA LEU A 78 -1.53 -6.92 14.88
C LEU A 78 -2.10 -5.85 15.80
N MET A 79 -1.23 -5.36 16.68
CA MET A 79 -1.48 -4.27 17.61
C MET A 79 -1.02 -2.95 17.00
N LYS A 80 -1.77 -1.87 17.26
CA LYS A 80 -1.39 -0.53 16.84
C LYS A 80 -0.45 0.11 17.85
N CYS A 81 0.48 0.93 17.37
CA CYS A 81 1.18 1.88 18.24
C CYS A 81 0.13 2.75 18.95
N SER A 82 0.17 2.79 20.28
CA SER A 82 -0.79 3.53 21.09
C SER A 82 -0.73 5.04 20.86
N GLN A 83 0.46 5.56 20.54
CA GLN A 83 0.67 6.98 20.30
C GLN A 83 0.15 7.41 18.93
N CYS A 84 0.72 6.90 17.83
CA CYS A 84 0.36 7.37 16.48
C CYS A 84 -0.87 6.69 15.87
N LYS A 85 -1.26 5.50 16.36
CA LYS A 85 -2.38 4.67 15.84
C LYS A 85 -2.25 4.27 14.35
N VAL A 86 -1.09 4.48 13.74
CA VAL A 86 -0.80 4.15 12.33
C VAL A 86 0.02 2.86 12.20
N ALA A 87 1.19 2.78 12.84
CA ALA A 87 2.08 1.62 12.73
C ALA A 87 1.51 0.39 13.43
N ASP A 88 1.65 -0.77 12.79
CA ASP A 88 1.14 -2.06 13.27
C ASP A 88 2.29 -3.01 13.64
N TYR A 89 2.15 -3.74 14.73
CA TYR A 89 3.16 -4.67 15.25
C TYR A 89 2.52 -5.97 15.72
N CYS A 90 3.15 -7.10 15.42
CA CYS A 90 2.65 -8.41 15.90
C CYS A 90 3.04 -8.71 17.35
N SER A 91 3.97 -7.95 17.93
CA SER A 91 4.41 -8.11 19.32
C SER A 91 5.06 -6.84 19.86
N LYS A 92 5.14 -6.73 21.20
CA LYS A 92 5.90 -5.68 21.89
C LYS A 92 7.37 -5.69 21.48
N THR A 93 7.94 -6.87 21.24
CA THR A 93 9.32 -7.02 20.75
C THR A 93 9.49 -6.35 19.38
N CYS A 94 8.59 -6.63 18.43
CA CYS A 94 8.62 -5.99 17.11
C CYS A 94 8.48 -4.46 17.20
N GLN A 95 7.62 -3.96 18.09
CA GLN A 95 7.49 -2.52 18.32
C GLN A 95 8.80 -1.90 18.84
N LYS A 96 9.44 -2.53 19.84
CA LYS A 96 10.71 -2.07 20.40
C LYS A 96 11.84 -2.09 19.35
N SER A 97 11.93 -3.16 18.56
CA SER A 97 12.96 -3.29 17.54
C SER A 97 12.80 -2.26 16.42
N ALA A 98 11.57 -1.87 16.09
CA ALA A 98 11.30 -0.78 15.14
C ALA A 98 11.42 0.62 15.75
N TRP A 99 11.61 0.77 17.06
CA TRP A 99 11.49 2.07 17.74
C TRP A 99 12.46 3.13 17.20
N LYS A 100 13.71 2.73 16.90
CA LYS A 100 14.75 3.66 16.42
C LYS A 100 14.32 4.41 15.15
N SER A 101 13.70 3.71 14.20
CA SER A 101 13.19 4.29 12.96
C SER A 101 11.78 4.87 13.14
N HIS A 102 10.93 4.22 13.94
CA HIS A 102 9.54 4.63 14.14
C HIS A 102 9.42 5.98 14.86
N LYS A 103 10.24 6.24 15.88
CA LYS A 103 10.12 7.42 16.76
C LYS A 103 10.20 8.75 16.00
N VAL A 104 10.94 8.79 14.89
CA VAL A 104 11.12 9.98 14.05
C VAL A 104 9.78 10.48 13.50
N MET A 105 8.87 9.54 13.21
CA MET A 105 7.57 9.84 12.61
C MET A 105 6.41 9.61 13.58
N CYS A 106 6.67 9.23 14.84
CA CYS A 106 5.61 8.84 15.77
C CYS A 106 4.98 10.05 16.46
N THR A 107 3.89 10.58 15.89
CA THR A 107 3.10 11.68 16.47
C THR A 107 1.64 11.30 16.65
N ALA A 108 0.95 11.88 17.64
CA ALA A 108 -0.44 11.55 17.99
C ALA A 108 -1.45 11.91 16.88
N ASP A 109 -1.11 12.91 16.07
CA ASP A 109 -1.91 13.45 14.97
C ASP A 109 -1.55 12.82 13.60
N LEU A 110 -0.61 11.87 13.55
CA LEU A 110 -0.14 11.27 12.30
C LEU A 110 -1.28 10.64 11.49
N LYS A 111 -2.21 9.95 12.16
CA LYS A 111 -3.35 9.32 11.48
C LYS A 111 -4.22 10.34 10.74
N GLU A 112 -4.49 11.48 11.36
CA GLU A 112 -5.30 12.55 10.77
C GLU A 112 -4.57 13.24 9.62
N LYS A 113 -3.24 13.42 9.74
CA LYS A 113 -2.38 13.94 8.66
C LYS A 113 -2.34 13.02 7.45
N MET A 114 -2.27 11.70 7.65
CA MET A 114 -2.13 10.71 6.58
C MET A 114 -3.46 10.29 5.93
N PHE A 115 -4.57 10.29 6.67
CA PHE A 115 -5.85 9.72 6.24
C PHE A 115 -7.03 10.65 6.48
N LYS A 116 -6.85 11.94 6.17
CA LYS A 116 -7.89 12.97 6.33
C LYS A 116 -9.21 12.49 5.73
N LYS A 117 -10.25 12.37 6.55
CA LYS A 117 -11.61 12.11 6.06
C LYS A 117 -12.07 13.37 5.32
N LYS A 118 -12.42 13.22 4.04
CA LYS A 118 -13.20 14.24 3.31
C LYS A 118 -14.62 14.25 3.86
#